data_AF-A0A401I817-F1
#
_entry.id   AF-A0A401I817-F1
#
_cell.length_a   1.000
_cell.length_b   1.000
_cell.length_c   1.000
_cell.angle_alpha   90.00
_cell.angle_beta   90.00
_cell.angle_gamma   90.00
#
_symmetry.space_group_name_H-M   'P 1'
#
loop_
_entity.id
_entity.type
_entity.pdbx_description
1 polymer ?
#
loop_
_entity_poly.entity_id
_entity_poly.type
_entity_poly.pdbx_seq_one_letter_code
_entity_poly.pdbx_strand_id
1 'polypeptide(L)'
;MQPKKKKMVLVAGEPSHGPGEHEYEKTVRLLKAMLDQSPLSAQMEVVVVLNGWPEDTEVLEQADAVLFTTDGRDAHLFRDVPFVASPERQQLMARLMARGCGLILLHFSTFYTRAEGAYILDWAGGYFEWEDEQGERNWYSRIVGDGSVLALDDAAHPVTRGVEPQIALQDEIYYNLRLVPDDPRRTPIWRVPELAGDGDMANLVGWTLNRQDGGRTFVTTAGHRYNLFEDDSFRKLHLNALVWAAGLEVPAGGVPSRYYADDLVEQLLDAPEADSSSAARTVHALLISGNQQHRWHNWEQTEPLIREALHEDAGIAVTSVTSIEALAEWDLSSFDTIILNYCNWQDPAGISEPARAALLAYLQRGGGLVVLHFANGAFHFSLPEAGASDWPEYRRIVPRVWDHHDDSAHDPYGTFTVEMVDREHPITAGIPAFEITDELYYDQRGDQEVHVLYEAQSVVTGRMEPLAWTSSYSGAPVVQTLLGHDAAAYESPEVREMLRRSVRWVANA
;
A
#
# COMPACT_ATOMS: atom_id res chain seq x y z
N MET A 1 12.23 -28.58 -0.29
CA MET A 1 11.19 -28.38 0.74
C MET A 1 10.82 -26.91 0.66
N GLN A 2 9.56 -26.57 0.32
CA GLN A 2 9.13 -25.18 0.40
C GLN A 2 9.19 -24.74 1.88
N PRO A 3 9.62 -23.49 2.17
CA PRO A 3 9.63 -22.98 3.54
C PRO A 3 8.20 -23.01 4.10
N LYS A 4 8.07 -23.35 5.40
CA LYS A 4 6.78 -23.36 6.07
C LYS A 4 6.24 -21.92 6.13
N LYS A 5 5.00 -21.71 5.68
CA LYS A 5 4.30 -20.44 5.80
C LYS A 5 4.15 -20.02 7.26
N LYS A 6 4.26 -18.72 7.51
CA LYS A 6 4.00 -18.10 8.81
C LYS A 6 2.50 -17.92 9.05
N LYS A 7 1.98 -18.49 10.13
CA LYS A 7 0.56 -18.43 10.43
C LYS A 7 0.24 -17.20 11.27
N MET A 8 -0.59 -16.30 10.76
CA MET A 8 -1.10 -15.13 11.48
C MET A 8 -2.58 -15.33 11.77
N VAL A 9 -2.97 -15.15 13.03
CA VAL A 9 -4.38 -15.25 13.43
C VAL A 9 -4.89 -13.87 13.85
N LEU A 10 -5.89 -13.36 13.13
CA LEU A 10 -6.52 -12.06 13.40
C LEU A 10 -7.86 -12.29 14.10
N VAL A 11 -7.95 -11.87 15.36
CA VAL A 11 -9.13 -12.08 16.21
C VAL A 11 -9.92 -10.79 16.31
N ALA A 12 -11.14 -10.80 15.78
CA ALA A 12 -12.12 -9.72 15.91
C ALA A 12 -13.14 -10.02 17.01
N GLY A 13 -13.42 -9.02 17.86
CA GLY A 13 -14.47 -9.10 18.87
C GLY A 13 -15.88 -9.13 18.27
N GLU A 14 -16.88 -9.32 19.12
CA GLU A 14 -18.26 -9.04 18.73
C GLU A 14 -18.49 -7.53 18.60
N PRO A 15 -19.41 -7.08 17.73
CA PRO A 15 -19.79 -5.67 17.67
C PRO A 15 -20.27 -5.15 19.03
N SER A 16 -19.68 -4.04 19.48
CA SER A 16 -19.96 -3.43 20.79
C SER A 16 -20.30 -1.93 20.72
N HIS A 17 -20.04 -1.27 19.59
CA HIS A 17 -20.19 0.18 19.41
C HIS A 17 -21.01 0.55 18.16
N GLY A 18 -21.24 1.85 17.97
CA GLY A 18 -21.97 2.38 16.82
C GLY A 18 -21.16 2.29 15.50
N PRO A 19 -21.83 2.48 14.35
CA PRO A 19 -21.16 2.40 13.04
C PRO A 19 -19.94 3.32 12.94
N GLY A 20 -18.84 2.78 12.42
CA GLY A 20 -17.57 3.49 12.24
C GLY A 20 -16.66 3.51 13.47
N GLU A 21 -17.14 3.07 14.63
CA GLU A 21 -16.38 2.96 15.87
C GLU A 21 -16.18 1.48 16.20
N HIS A 22 -14.95 1.07 16.51
CA HIS A 22 -14.62 -0.30 16.88
C HIS A 22 -15.13 -1.36 15.87
N GLU A 23 -14.95 -1.09 14.57
CA GLU A 23 -15.33 -2.00 13.48
C GLU A 23 -14.37 -3.21 13.38
N TYR A 24 -14.41 -4.09 14.38
CA TYR A 24 -13.46 -5.18 14.58
C TYR A 24 -13.40 -6.15 13.39
N GLU A 25 -14.56 -6.66 12.97
CA GLU A 25 -14.67 -7.59 11.85
C GLU A 25 -14.16 -6.95 10.56
N LYS A 26 -14.59 -5.71 10.30
CA LYS A 26 -14.17 -4.93 9.14
C LYS A 26 -12.66 -4.75 9.10
N THR A 27 -12.05 -4.44 10.25
CA THR A 27 -10.61 -4.26 10.40
C THR A 27 -9.84 -5.53 10.06
N VAL A 28 -10.20 -6.69 10.63
CA VAL A 28 -9.46 -7.94 10.35
C VAL A 28 -9.67 -8.44 8.92
N ARG A 29 -10.85 -8.21 8.34
CA ARG A 29 -11.13 -8.55 6.94
C ARG A 29 -10.31 -7.69 5.97
N LEU A 30 -10.24 -6.38 6.19
CA LEU A 30 -9.39 -5.48 5.40
C LEU A 30 -7.92 -5.91 5.48
N LEU A 31 -7.41 -6.16 6.70
CA LEU A 31 -6.02 -6.61 6.90
C LEU A 31 -5.76 -7.96 6.20
N LYS A 32 -6.68 -8.92 6.30
CA LYS A 32 -6.58 -10.20 5.59
C LYS A 32 -6.54 -10.01 4.07
N ALA A 33 -7.46 -9.23 3.51
CA ALA A 33 -7.50 -8.97 2.07
C ALA A 33 -6.18 -8.35 1.57
N MET A 34 -5.62 -7.37 2.30
CA MET A 34 -4.33 -6.76 1.96
C MET A 34 -3.16 -7.75 2.03
N LEU A 35 -3.11 -8.60 3.06
CA LEU A 35 -2.03 -9.58 3.21
C LEU A 35 -2.13 -10.73 2.19
N ASP A 36 -3.33 -11.18 1.86
CA ASP A 36 -3.55 -12.22 0.84
C ASP A 36 -3.20 -11.72 -0.56
N GLN A 37 -3.45 -10.43 -0.85
CA GLN A 37 -3.05 -9.76 -2.08
C GLN A 37 -1.62 -9.19 -2.03
N SER A 38 -0.85 -9.47 -0.98
CA SER A 38 0.53 -9.00 -0.85
C SER A 38 1.50 -9.89 -1.65
N PRO A 39 2.62 -9.35 -2.17
CA PRO A 39 3.73 -10.16 -2.67
C PRO A 39 4.28 -11.17 -1.65
N LEU A 40 4.00 -10.95 -0.36
CA LEU A 40 4.41 -11.82 0.74
C LEU A 40 3.43 -12.98 1.00
N SER A 41 2.29 -13.08 0.30
CA SER A 41 1.24 -14.10 0.54
C SER A 41 1.74 -15.54 0.42
N ALA A 42 2.78 -15.79 -0.39
CA ALA A 42 3.44 -17.08 -0.50
C ALA A 42 4.19 -17.49 0.80
N GLN A 43 4.53 -16.54 1.66
CA GLN A 43 5.28 -16.75 2.90
C GLN A 43 4.39 -16.85 4.14
N MET A 44 3.09 -16.56 4.03
CA MET A 44 2.17 -16.51 5.16
C MET A 44 0.82 -17.17 4.89
N GLU A 45 0.13 -17.48 5.97
CA GLU A 45 -1.24 -17.94 6.03
C GLU A 45 -1.97 -17.04 7.02
N VAL A 46 -2.97 -16.29 6.57
CA VAL A 46 -3.74 -15.37 7.41
C VAL A 46 -5.12 -15.94 7.68
N VAL A 47 -5.38 -16.22 8.95
CA VAL A 47 -6.66 -16.77 9.44
C VAL A 47 -7.40 -15.71 10.23
N VAL A 48 -8.68 -15.51 9.91
CA VAL A 48 -9.57 -14.61 10.65
C VAL A 48 -10.45 -15.43 11.58
N VAL A 49 -10.55 -14.98 12.83
CA VAL A 49 -11.49 -15.48 13.84
C VAL A 49 -12.43 -14.35 14.20
N LEU A 50 -13.73 -14.57 14.03
CA LEU A 50 -14.77 -13.60 14.34
C LEU A 50 -15.46 -13.94 15.66
N ASN A 51 -16.12 -12.94 16.25
CA ASN A 51 -16.90 -13.07 17.49
C ASN A 51 -16.06 -13.48 18.71
N GLY A 52 -14.81 -13.03 18.76
CA GLY A 52 -13.92 -13.19 19.91
C GLY A 52 -13.14 -14.50 19.88
N TRP A 53 -13.13 -15.22 21.00
CA TRP A 53 -12.26 -16.39 21.16
C TRP A 53 -12.73 -17.57 20.29
N PRO A 54 -11.83 -18.26 19.57
CA PRO A 54 -12.23 -19.35 18.68
C PRO A 54 -12.78 -20.55 19.46
N GLU A 55 -13.79 -21.21 18.89
CA GLU A 55 -14.29 -22.49 19.42
C GLU A 55 -13.23 -23.59 19.31
N ASP A 56 -12.55 -23.67 18.16
CA ASP A 56 -11.39 -24.53 17.96
C ASP A 56 -10.09 -23.78 18.26
N THR A 57 -9.53 -24.03 19.45
CA THR A 57 -8.30 -23.39 19.88
C THR A 57 -7.04 -23.86 19.14
N GLU A 58 -7.10 -24.96 18.38
CA GLU A 58 -5.95 -25.42 17.57
C GLU A 58 -5.52 -24.36 16.55
N VAL A 59 -6.45 -23.50 16.12
CA VAL A 59 -6.15 -22.38 15.23
C VAL A 59 -5.07 -21.46 15.80
N LEU A 60 -5.13 -21.19 17.12
CA LEU A 60 -4.18 -20.35 17.85
C LEU A 60 -2.91 -21.12 18.22
N GLU A 61 -3.03 -22.41 18.53
CA GLU A 61 -1.89 -23.23 18.96
C GLU A 61 -0.75 -23.24 17.94
N GLN A 62 -1.02 -23.02 16.66
CA GLN A 62 0.01 -23.00 15.60
C GLN A 62 0.39 -21.60 15.12
N ALA A 63 -0.14 -20.54 15.72
CA ALA A 63 0.13 -19.18 15.30
C ALA A 63 1.60 -18.75 15.52
N ASP A 64 2.19 -18.13 14.51
CA ASP A 64 3.44 -17.39 14.62
C ASP A 64 3.20 -15.96 15.12
N ALA A 65 2.02 -15.39 14.86
CA ALA A 65 1.54 -14.14 15.46
C ALA A 65 0.02 -14.14 15.65
N VAL A 66 -0.45 -13.46 16.71
CA VAL A 66 -1.88 -13.25 16.97
C VAL A 66 -2.16 -11.77 17.16
N LEU A 67 -3.15 -11.25 16.44
CA LEU A 67 -3.70 -9.92 16.61
C LEU A 67 -5.05 -10.00 17.33
N PHE A 68 -5.25 -9.13 18.30
CA PHE A 68 -6.55 -8.87 18.92
C PHE A 68 -7.01 -7.45 18.59
N THR A 69 -8.18 -7.36 17.96
CA THR A 69 -8.98 -6.14 17.83
C THR A 69 -10.38 -6.46 18.37
N THR A 70 -10.53 -6.24 19.66
CA THR A 70 -11.68 -6.64 20.47
C THR A 70 -12.00 -5.56 21.47
N ASP A 71 -13.10 -5.75 22.20
CA ASP A 71 -13.30 -5.05 23.47
C ASP A 71 -12.12 -5.25 24.43
N GLY A 72 -12.00 -4.33 25.38
CA GLY A 72 -11.29 -4.54 26.63
C GLY A 72 -12.15 -4.13 27.82
N ARG A 73 -11.75 -4.56 29.02
CA ARG A 73 -12.59 -4.40 30.20
C ARG A 73 -12.59 -2.95 30.67
N ASP A 74 -13.75 -2.27 30.59
CA ASP A 74 -14.09 -1.08 31.39
C ASP A 74 -15.27 -1.43 32.31
N ALA A 75 -14.93 -1.74 33.57
CA ALA A 75 -15.88 -2.17 34.58
C ALA A 75 -16.81 -3.29 34.09
N HIS A 76 -18.11 -3.00 34.00
CA HIS A 76 -19.16 -3.93 33.59
C HIS A 76 -19.81 -3.53 32.25
N LEU A 77 -19.26 -2.52 31.57
CA LEU A 77 -19.83 -1.96 30.35
C LEU A 77 -19.50 -2.80 29.12
N PHE A 78 -18.28 -3.36 29.11
CA PHE A 78 -17.72 -4.07 27.97
C PHE A 78 -17.13 -5.41 28.38
N ARG A 79 -16.80 -6.21 27.36
CA ARG A 79 -16.23 -7.54 27.57
C ARG A 79 -14.73 -7.47 27.74
N ASP A 80 -14.20 -8.55 28.25
CA ASP A 80 -12.78 -8.70 28.45
C ASP A 80 -12.09 -8.96 27.12
N VAL A 81 -10.81 -8.60 27.04
CA VAL A 81 -9.97 -9.11 25.97
C VAL A 81 -10.07 -10.65 26.00
N PRO A 82 -10.43 -11.32 24.90
CA PRO A 82 -10.95 -12.69 24.98
C PRO A 82 -10.01 -13.69 25.66
N PHE A 83 -8.70 -13.45 25.60
CA PHE A 83 -7.69 -14.33 26.15
C PHE A 83 -7.50 -14.24 27.67
N VAL A 84 -8.00 -13.19 28.33
CA VAL A 84 -7.93 -13.07 29.79
C VAL A 84 -9.18 -13.59 30.50
N ALA A 85 -10.26 -13.85 29.75
CA ALA A 85 -11.58 -14.23 30.29
C ALA A 85 -11.62 -15.55 31.07
N SER A 86 -10.59 -16.41 30.98
CA SER A 86 -10.50 -17.64 31.79
C SER A 86 -9.06 -18.11 31.99
N PRO A 87 -8.76 -18.85 33.08
CA PRO A 87 -7.43 -19.40 33.33
C PRO A 87 -6.90 -20.28 32.19
N GLU A 88 -7.76 -21.05 31.52
CA GLU A 88 -7.38 -21.94 30.41
C GLU A 88 -6.87 -21.14 29.20
N ARG A 89 -7.54 -20.02 28.88
CA ARG A 89 -7.12 -19.13 27.79
C ARG A 89 -5.82 -18.41 28.12
N GLN A 90 -5.67 -17.95 29.36
CA GLN A 90 -4.42 -17.34 29.84
C GLN A 90 -3.25 -18.33 29.76
N GLN A 91 -3.46 -19.60 30.12
CA GLN A 91 -2.45 -20.64 29.99
C GLN A 91 -2.09 -20.94 28.54
N LEU A 92 -3.07 -20.95 27.62
CA LEU A 92 -2.76 -21.07 26.18
C LEU A 92 -1.91 -19.89 25.71
N MET A 93 -2.28 -18.66 26.04
CA MET A 93 -1.48 -17.49 25.67
C MET A 93 -0.07 -17.56 26.25
N ALA A 94 0.09 -17.95 27.51
CA ALA A 94 1.41 -18.12 28.12
C ALA A 94 2.27 -19.15 27.34
N ARG A 95 1.68 -20.24 26.85
CA ARG A 95 2.38 -21.21 25.97
C ARG A 95 2.78 -20.60 24.63
N LEU A 96 1.90 -19.80 24.01
CA LEU A 96 2.21 -19.11 22.75
C LEU A 96 3.33 -18.09 22.93
N MET A 97 3.24 -17.29 23.98
CA MET A 97 4.24 -16.30 24.35
C MET A 97 5.60 -16.96 24.57
N ALA A 98 5.66 -18.03 25.38
CA ALA A 98 6.89 -18.78 25.63
C ALA A 98 7.51 -19.44 24.39
N ARG A 99 6.73 -19.71 23.35
CA ARG A 99 7.22 -20.19 22.05
C ARG A 99 7.85 -19.08 21.19
N GLY A 100 7.63 -17.81 21.56
CA GLY A 100 8.01 -16.66 20.75
C GLY A 100 6.95 -16.29 19.71
N CYS A 101 5.68 -16.65 19.92
CA CYS A 101 4.58 -16.15 19.10
C CYS A 101 4.49 -14.61 19.25
N GLY A 102 4.37 -13.91 18.14
CA GLY A 102 4.10 -12.47 18.15
C GLY A 102 2.72 -12.13 18.70
N LEU A 103 2.59 -10.94 19.28
CA LEU A 103 1.33 -10.43 19.84
C LEU A 103 1.06 -9.03 19.28
N ILE A 104 -0.18 -8.77 18.90
CA ILE A 104 -0.62 -7.43 18.52
C ILE A 104 -1.89 -7.09 19.29
N LEU A 105 -1.88 -5.94 19.97
CA LEU A 105 -3.03 -5.41 20.69
C LEU A 105 -3.40 -4.05 20.10
N LEU A 106 -4.64 -3.95 19.61
CA LEU A 106 -5.13 -2.77 18.91
C LEU A 106 -6.20 -2.07 19.75
N HIS A 107 -5.97 -0.78 20.00
CA HIS A 107 -6.88 0.15 20.65
C HIS A 107 -7.52 -0.43 21.92
N PHE A 108 -8.80 -0.81 21.88
CA PHE A 108 -9.54 -1.26 23.07
C PHE A 108 -9.03 -2.59 23.63
N SER A 109 -8.28 -3.37 22.83
CA SER A 109 -7.59 -4.58 23.29
C SER A 109 -6.41 -4.29 24.24
N THR A 110 -6.22 -3.02 24.63
CA THR A 110 -5.23 -2.58 25.63
C THR A 110 -5.84 -2.34 27.02
N PHE A 111 -7.16 -2.51 27.20
CA PHE A 111 -7.86 -2.30 28.48
C PHE A 111 -7.86 -3.55 29.37
N TYR A 112 -7.24 -3.44 30.54
CA TYR A 112 -7.13 -4.54 31.50
C TYR A 112 -7.31 -4.07 32.94
N THR A 113 -7.79 -4.97 33.79
CA THR A 113 -7.75 -4.81 35.25
C THR A 113 -6.31 -4.76 35.77
N ARG A 114 -6.12 -4.31 37.00
CA ARG A 114 -4.79 -4.26 37.61
C ARG A 114 -4.16 -5.65 37.78
N ALA A 115 -4.99 -6.64 38.10
CA ALA A 115 -4.54 -8.04 38.24
C ALA A 115 -4.11 -8.63 36.89
N GLU A 116 -4.87 -8.35 35.82
CA GLU A 116 -4.56 -8.83 34.48
C GLU A 116 -3.32 -8.11 33.90
N GLY A 117 -3.18 -6.81 34.19
CA GLY A 117 -2.04 -6.00 33.76
C GLY A 117 -0.67 -6.57 34.14
N ALA A 118 -0.58 -7.40 35.18
CA ALA A 118 0.67 -8.01 35.63
C ALA A 118 1.36 -8.85 34.54
N TYR A 119 0.60 -9.63 33.76
CA TYR A 119 1.17 -10.40 32.65
C TYR A 119 1.23 -9.58 31.36
N ILE A 120 0.34 -8.60 31.17
CA ILE A 120 0.39 -7.70 30.01
C ILE A 120 1.64 -6.83 30.04
N LEU A 121 2.13 -6.42 31.21
CA LEU A 121 3.41 -5.72 31.33
C LEU A 121 4.60 -6.58 30.83
N ASP A 122 4.54 -7.90 30.95
CA ASP A 122 5.57 -8.77 30.39
C ASP A 122 5.39 -8.97 28.87
N TRP A 123 4.17 -9.23 28.41
CA TRP A 123 3.90 -9.59 27.01
C TRP A 123 3.83 -8.39 26.08
N ALA A 124 3.41 -7.24 26.58
CA ALA A 124 3.15 -6.04 25.79
C ALA A 124 3.93 -4.83 26.30
N GLY A 125 4.53 -4.86 27.49
CA GLY A 125 5.34 -3.76 28.02
C GLY A 125 4.52 -2.56 28.52
N GLY A 126 3.19 -2.62 28.37
CA GLY A 126 2.27 -1.58 28.80
C GLY A 126 0.81 -1.87 28.53
N TYR A 127 -0.09 -1.18 29.22
CA TYR A 127 -1.54 -1.30 29.05
C TYR A 127 -2.32 -0.07 29.58
N PHE A 128 -3.61 -0.01 29.28
CA PHE A 128 -4.54 0.97 29.85
C PHE A 128 -5.05 0.52 31.22
N GLU A 129 -4.74 1.30 32.26
CA GLU A 129 -5.19 1.03 33.63
C GLU A 129 -6.39 1.93 33.98
N TRP A 130 -7.56 1.30 34.18
CA TRP A 130 -8.80 1.98 34.58
C TRP A 130 -9.15 1.74 36.06
N GLU A 131 -8.59 0.70 36.68
CA GLU A 131 -8.76 0.37 38.11
C GLU A 131 -7.43 0.17 38.84
N ASP A 132 -7.44 0.37 40.16
CA ASP A 132 -6.30 0.17 41.05
C ASP A 132 -6.22 -1.26 41.62
N GLU A 133 -5.26 -1.48 42.53
CA GLU A 133 -4.99 -2.79 43.15
C GLU A 133 -6.13 -3.27 44.07
N GLN A 134 -7.05 -2.39 44.45
CA GLN A 134 -8.24 -2.71 45.23
C GLN A 134 -9.46 -3.01 44.35
N GLY A 135 -9.34 -2.86 43.02
CA GLY A 135 -10.44 -2.98 42.06
C GLY A 135 -11.31 -1.72 42.02
N GLU A 136 -10.82 -0.61 42.56
CA GLU A 136 -11.53 0.67 42.54
C GLU A 136 -11.11 1.48 41.31
N ARG A 137 -12.07 2.16 40.69
CA ARG A 137 -11.84 2.93 39.46
C ARG A 137 -10.93 4.12 39.74
N ASN A 138 -9.75 4.14 39.12
CA ASN A 138 -8.73 5.17 39.36
C ASN A 138 -8.45 6.05 38.11
N TRP A 139 -8.81 5.59 36.92
CA TRP A 139 -8.45 6.21 35.64
C TRP A 139 -6.99 6.63 35.59
N TYR A 140 -6.04 5.78 35.99
CA TYR A 140 -4.63 6.17 35.84
C TYR A 140 -4.32 6.54 34.38
N SER A 141 -4.79 5.71 33.45
CA SER A 141 -4.77 6.00 32.02
C SER A 141 -5.94 6.89 31.61
N ARG A 142 -5.75 7.65 30.53
CA ARG A 142 -6.63 8.74 30.11
C ARG A 142 -7.04 8.58 28.66
N ILE A 143 -8.20 9.13 28.31
CA ILE A 143 -8.78 9.09 26.98
C ILE A 143 -8.96 10.53 26.48
N VAL A 144 -8.66 10.77 25.21
CA VAL A 144 -9.01 12.01 24.49
C VAL A 144 -9.77 11.64 23.22
N GLY A 145 -10.85 12.37 22.90
CA GLY A 145 -11.75 12.02 21.80
C GLY A 145 -11.30 12.44 20.40
N ASP A 146 -10.39 13.41 20.27
CA ASP A 146 -9.80 13.83 18.99
C ASP A 146 -8.36 14.33 19.24
N GLY A 147 -7.36 13.46 19.11
CA GLY A 147 -5.97 13.90 18.97
C GLY A 147 -5.73 14.57 17.61
N SER A 148 -4.66 15.35 17.44
CA SER A 148 -4.41 16.12 16.21
C SER A 148 -3.47 15.41 15.22
N VAL A 149 -2.45 14.71 15.71
CA VAL A 149 -1.46 14.04 14.86
C VAL A 149 -0.88 12.81 15.55
N LEU A 150 -0.69 11.72 14.78
CA LEU A 150 0.22 10.63 15.14
C LEU A 150 1.59 10.94 14.54
N ALA A 151 2.60 11.09 15.39
CA ALA A 151 3.98 11.37 15.01
C ALA A 151 4.87 10.16 15.25
N LEU A 152 5.65 9.76 14.23
CA LEU A 152 6.61 8.68 14.34
C LEU A 152 7.77 9.06 15.28
N ASP A 153 8.13 8.15 16.17
CA ASP A 153 9.28 8.32 17.09
C ASP A 153 10.55 7.66 16.56
N ASP A 154 10.45 6.44 16.03
CA ASP A 154 11.58 5.70 15.43
C ASP A 154 11.28 5.35 13.96
N ALA A 155 11.71 6.23 13.05
CA ALA A 155 11.53 6.03 11.61
C ALA A 155 12.43 4.92 11.01
N ALA A 156 13.42 4.43 11.75
CA ALA A 156 14.34 3.38 11.28
C ALA A 156 13.84 1.96 11.58
N HIS A 157 12.85 1.82 12.47
CA HIS A 157 12.33 0.51 12.84
C HIS A 157 11.66 -0.19 11.64
N PRO A 158 11.77 -1.53 11.47
CA PRO A 158 11.14 -2.23 10.35
C PRO A 158 9.63 -1.97 10.20
N VAL A 159 8.92 -1.75 11.31
CA VAL A 159 7.46 -1.49 11.27
C VAL A 159 7.10 -0.13 10.65
N THR A 160 8.05 0.81 10.57
CA THR A 160 7.84 2.17 10.03
C THR A 160 8.32 2.33 8.59
N ARG A 161 8.74 1.23 7.93
CA ARG A 161 9.15 1.28 6.51
C ARG A 161 8.00 1.73 5.61
N GLY A 162 8.25 2.79 4.84
CA GLY A 162 7.27 3.40 3.93
C GLY A 162 6.13 4.16 4.60
N VAL A 163 6.23 4.42 5.92
CA VAL A 163 5.22 5.15 6.71
C VAL A 163 5.62 6.61 6.81
N GLU A 164 4.67 7.52 6.58
CA GLU A 164 4.89 8.95 6.69
C GLU A 164 5.27 9.37 8.13
N PRO A 165 6.13 10.39 8.31
CA PRO A 165 6.54 10.86 9.64
C PRO A 165 5.38 11.33 10.53
N GLN A 166 4.29 11.80 9.92
CA GLN A 166 3.11 12.31 10.61
C GLN A 166 1.84 11.93 9.86
N ILE A 167 0.81 11.51 10.59
CA ILE A 167 -0.52 11.19 10.07
C ILE A 167 -1.53 12.08 10.77
N ALA A 168 -2.44 12.69 10.01
CA ALA A 168 -3.55 13.45 10.59
C ALA A 168 -4.41 12.52 11.44
N LEU A 169 -4.65 12.92 12.69
CA LEU A 169 -5.40 12.10 13.62
C LEU A 169 -6.77 12.74 13.84
N GLN A 170 -7.81 11.90 13.78
CA GLN A 170 -9.15 12.28 14.19
C GLN A 170 -9.78 11.06 14.86
N ASP A 171 -9.24 10.70 16.01
CA ASP A 171 -9.49 9.42 16.66
C ASP A 171 -9.57 9.55 18.19
N GLU A 172 -10.24 8.59 18.82
CA GLU A 172 -10.16 8.43 20.28
C GLU A 172 -8.84 7.74 20.63
N ILE A 173 -8.06 8.38 21.50
CA ILE A 173 -6.71 7.93 21.84
C ILE A 173 -6.55 7.76 23.34
N TYR A 174 -5.86 6.68 23.71
CA TYR A 174 -5.46 6.45 25.08
C TYR A 174 -4.02 6.87 25.34
N TYR A 175 -3.81 7.57 26.45
CA TYR A 175 -2.52 8.10 26.88
C TYR A 175 -2.33 7.95 28.39
N ASN A 176 -1.15 8.31 28.90
CA ASN A 176 -0.77 8.07 30.29
C ASN A 176 -0.87 6.57 30.66
N LEU A 177 -0.31 5.72 29.81
CA LEU A 177 -0.42 4.27 29.93
C LEU A 177 0.44 3.73 31.08
N ARG A 178 0.01 2.63 31.69
CA ARG A 178 0.84 1.91 32.66
C ARG A 178 1.92 1.17 31.88
N LEU A 179 3.15 1.65 31.93
CA LEU A 179 4.29 1.07 31.23
C LEU A 179 5.30 0.45 32.22
N VAL A 180 6.05 -0.54 31.76
CA VAL A 180 7.28 -0.96 32.45
C VAL A 180 8.29 0.20 32.35
N PRO A 181 8.76 0.77 33.48
CA PRO A 181 9.75 1.86 33.46
C PRO A 181 11.06 1.41 32.82
N ASP A 182 11.65 2.26 31.98
CA ASP A 182 12.96 2.05 31.35
C ASP A 182 13.15 0.68 30.68
N ASP A 183 12.08 0.12 30.10
CA ASP A 183 12.10 -1.21 29.50
C ASP A 183 13.00 -1.24 28.25
N PRO A 184 14.17 -1.90 28.29
CA PRO A 184 15.11 -1.93 27.18
C PRO A 184 14.58 -2.72 25.97
N ARG A 185 13.49 -3.47 26.14
CA ARG A 185 12.84 -4.22 25.06
C ARG A 185 12.01 -3.33 24.15
N ARG A 186 11.62 -2.14 24.63
CA ARG A 186 10.61 -1.29 24.01
C ARG A 186 11.23 -0.31 23.02
N THR A 187 10.67 -0.26 21.81
CA THR A 187 10.93 0.82 20.85
C THR A 187 9.65 1.63 20.68
N PRO A 188 9.64 2.92 21.06
CA PRO A 188 8.54 3.83 20.76
C PRO A 188 8.28 3.92 19.26
N ILE A 189 7.02 3.93 18.84
CA ILE A 189 6.64 4.02 17.43
C ILE A 189 5.77 5.24 17.17
N TRP A 190 4.66 5.40 17.91
CA TRP A 190 3.72 6.50 17.74
C TRP A 190 3.62 7.34 19.01
N ARG A 191 3.66 8.66 18.82
CA ARG A 191 3.32 9.65 19.84
C ARG A 191 2.23 10.59 19.37
N VAL A 192 1.50 11.17 20.32
CA VAL A 192 0.63 12.33 20.09
C VAL A 192 1.23 13.53 20.83
N PRO A 193 2.04 14.37 20.16
CA PRO A 193 2.95 15.33 20.81
C PRO A 193 2.29 16.28 21.81
N GLU A 194 1.05 16.68 21.56
CA GLU A 194 0.28 17.61 22.39
C GLU A 194 -0.23 17.01 23.70
N LEU A 195 -0.24 15.68 23.84
CA LEU A 195 -0.69 15.03 25.07
C LEU A 195 0.36 15.16 26.16
N ALA A 196 -0.10 15.49 27.36
CA ALA A 196 0.74 15.62 28.54
C ALA A 196 0.12 14.83 29.70
N GLY A 197 0.97 14.20 30.49
CA GLY A 197 0.58 13.39 31.65
C GLY A 197 1.78 13.13 32.55
N ASP A 198 1.78 11.98 33.22
CA ASP A 198 2.80 11.62 34.19
C ASP A 198 4.05 11.09 33.48
N GLY A 199 5.04 11.97 33.30
CA GLY A 199 6.37 11.63 32.78
C GLY A 199 6.50 11.67 31.25
N ASP A 200 7.72 11.43 30.77
CA ASP A 200 8.13 11.68 29.37
C ASP A 200 7.53 10.70 28.34
N MET A 201 6.87 9.65 28.83
CA MET A 201 6.19 8.64 28.00
C MET A 201 4.66 8.79 28.03
N ALA A 202 4.14 9.84 28.68
CA ALA A 202 2.70 10.04 28.80
C ALA A 202 1.98 10.13 27.45
N ASN A 203 2.67 10.60 26.41
CA ASN A 203 2.15 10.72 25.05
C ASN A 203 2.50 9.56 24.11
N LEU A 204 3.08 8.48 24.63
CA LEU A 204 3.33 7.26 23.86
C LEU A 204 2.01 6.53 23.62
N VAL A 205 1.64 6.34 22.36
CA VAL A 205 0.38 5.72 21.94
C VAL A 205 0.58 4.53 21.01
N GLY A 206 1.82 4.22 20.66
CA GLY A 206 2.16 2.98 19.97
C GLY A 206 3.63 2.63 20.14
N TRP A 207 3.93 1.34 20.31
CA TRP A 207 5.28 0.85 20.54
C TRP A 207 5.44 -0.60 20.11
N THR A 208 6.68 -1.02 19.92
CA THR A 208 7.04 -2.43 19.79
C THR A 208 7.80 -2.94 21.00
N LEU A 209 7.83 -4.25 21.17
CA LEU A 209 8.60 -4.95 22.20
C LEU A 209 9.34 -6.14 21.58
N ASN A 210 10.66 -6.21 21.75
CA ASN A 210 11.43 -7.42 21.48
C ASN A 210 11.52 -8.24 22.77
N ARG A 211 10.72 -9.30 22.88
CA ARG A 211 10.61 -10.09 24.10
C ARG A 211 11.78 -11.05 24.27
N GLN A 212 12.08 -11.39 25.52
CA GLN A 212 13.21 -12.29 25.84
C GLN A 212 13.02 -13.71 25.29
N ASP A 213 11.77 -14.14 25.12
CA ASP A 213 11.39 -15.42 24.50
C ASP A 213 11.53 -15.44 22.96
N GLY A 214 12.02 -14.34 22.36
CA GLY A 214 12.19 -14.18 20.92
C GLY A 214 10.93 -13.71 20.18
N GLY A 215 9.79 -13.62 20.86
CA GLY A 215 8.57 -13.06 20.28
C GLY A 215 8.60 -11.55 20.19
N ARG A 216 7.75 -11.03 19.31
CA ARG A 216 7.71 -9.62 18.93
C ARG A 216 6.31 -9.09 19.15
N THR A 217 6.17 -8.04 19.94
CA THR A 217 4.87 -7.44 20.25
C THR A 217 4.76 -6.05 19.63
N PHE A 218 3.61 -5.73 19.06
CA PHE A 218 3.25 -4.37 18.68
C PHE A 218 1.95 -3.98 19.38
N VAL A 219 1.89 -2.76 19.90
CA VAL A 219 0.72 -2.22 20.56
C VAL A 219 0.46 -0.83 20.04
N THR A 220 -0.81 -0.49 19.83
CA THR A 220 -1.21 0.90 19.67
C THR A 220 -2.56 1.15 20.32
N THR A 221 -2.74 2.36 20.84
CA THR A 221 -4.00 2.86 21.39
C THR A 221 -4.80 3.65 20.36
N ALA A 222 -4.36 3.72 19.11
CA ALA A 222 -5.10 4.28 17.99
C ALA A 222 -5.88 3.19 17.22
N GLY A 223 -6.86 3.61 16.43
CA GLY A 223 -7.75 2.74 15.67
C GLY A 223 -9.15 2.60 16.28
N HIS A 224 -9.65 3.62 17.00
CA HIS A 224 -11.04 3.65 17.45
C HIS A 224 -11.99 3.79 16.25
N ARG A 225 -11.75 4.78 15.40
CA ARG A 225 -12.52 5.05 14.20
C ARG A 225 -11.95 4.30 13.01
N TYR A 226 -12.83 3.60 12.29
CA TYR A 226 -12.41 2.80 11.14
C TYR A 226 -11.84 3.66 10.01
N ASN A 227 -12.26 4.91 9.87
CA ASN A 227 -11.74 5.82 8.84
C ASN A 227 -10.23 6.09 8.96
N LEU A 228 -9.62 5.86 10.12
CA LEU A 228 -8.16 5.94 10.27
C LEU A 228 -7.45 4.86 9.43
N PHE A 229 -8.12 3.72 9.16
CA PHE A 229 -7.65 2.73 8.20
C PHE A 229 -7.83 3.17 6.75
N GLU A 230 -8.38 4.34 6.43
CA GLU A 230 -8.34 4.93 5.08
C GLU A 230 -7.02 5.66 4.80
N ASP A 231 -6.23 5.97 5.83
CA ASP A 231 -4.87 6.47 5.69
C ASP A 231 -3.88 5.35 5.31
N ASP A 232 -3.06 5.60 4.28
CA ASP A 232 -2.08 4.60 3.79
C ASP A 232 -1.01 4.25 4.82
N SER A 233 -0.48 5.26 5.50
CA SER A 233 0.60 5.08 6.47
C SER A 233 0.11 4.33 7.71
N PHE A 234 -1.12 4.58 8.14
CA PHE A 234 -1.73 3.85 9.25
C PHE A 234 -1.92 2.37 8.90
N ARG A 235 -2.49 2.05 7.73
CA ARG A 235 -2.62 0.66 7.26
C ARG A 235 -1.26 -0.02 7.10
N LYS A 236 -0.32 0.64 6.43
CA LYS A 236 1.02 0.10 6.14
C LYS A 236 1.74 -0.28 7.42
N LEU A 237 1.66 0.56 8.45
CA LEU A 237 2.27 0.25 9.74
C LEU A 237 1.67 -1.01 10.38
N HIS A 238 0.35 -1.20 10.31
CA HIS A 238 -0.30 -2.41 10.83
C HIS A 238 0.10 -3.67 10.05
N LEU A 239 0.19 -3.57 8.72
CA LEU A 239 0.68 -4.66 7.87
C LEU A 239 2.15 -4.99 8.16
N ASN A 240 3.00 -3.97 8.28
CA ASN A 240 4.40 -4.13 8.66
C ASN A 240 4.52 -4.77 10.05
N ALA A 241 3.70 -4.35 11.01
CA ALA A 241 3.68 -4.89 12.36
C ALA A 241 3.28 -6.38 12.38
N LEU A 242 2.28 -6.78 11.59
CA LEU A 242 1.87 -8.19 11.42
C LEU A 242 3.00 -9.06 10.85
N VAL A 243 3.59 -8.61 9.74
CA VAL A 243 4.73 -9.29 9.09
C VAL A 243 5.92 -9.40 10.06
N TRP A 244 6.27 -8.29 10.72
CA TRP A 244 7.37 -8.24 11.68
C TRP A 244 7.12 -9.13 12.91
N ALA A 245 5.91 -9.09 13.48
CA ALA A 245 5.53 -9.87 14.66
C ALA A 245 5.54 -11.38 14.38
N ALA A 246 5.18 -11.80 13.17
CA ALA A 246 5.27 -13.21 12.73
C ALA A 246 6.71 -13.69 12.47
N GLY A 247 7.68 -12.77 12.54
CA GLY A 247 9.10 -13.06 12.32
C GLY A 247 9.52 -13.01 10.85
N LEU A 248 8.69 -12.44 9.96
CA LEU A 248 9.07 -12.19 8.56
C LEU A 248 9.84 -10.87 8.45
N GLU A 249 10.53 -10.70 7.33
CA GLU A 249 11.18 -9.44 6.98
C GLU A 249 10.16 -8.49 6.34
N VAL A 250 10.09 -7.26 6.84
CA VAL A 250 9.27 -6.20 6.24
C VAL A 250 10.00 -5.68 5.01
N PRO A 251 9.37 -5.54 3.83
CA PRO A 251 10.03 -5.00 2.64
C PRO A 251 10.60 -3.59 2.88
N ALA A 252 11.63 -3.19 2.12
CA ALA A 252 12.29 -1.89 2.29
C ALA A 252 11.33 -0.68 2.22
N GLY A 253 10.36 -0.73 1.28
CA GLY A 253 9.28 0.26 1.13
C GLY A 253 8.03 -0.01 1.98
N GLY A 254 8.07 -1.00 2.87
CA GLY A 254 6.90 -1.49 3.59
C GLY A 254 6.06 -2.49 2.81
N VAL A 255 5.11 -3.12 3.48
CA VAL A 255 4.11 -4.01 2.85
C VAL A 255 3.15 -3.15 2.03
N PRO A 256 2.86 -3.49 0.75
CA PRO A 256 1.85 -2.77 -0.03
C PRO A 256 0.50 -2.70 0.70
N SER A 257 -0.04 -1.49 0.82
CA SER A 257 -1.15 -1.14 1.71
C SER A 257 -2.35 -0.54 0.96
N ARG A 258 -2.63 -1.03 -0.25
CA ARG A 258 -3.80 -0.63 -1.04
C ARG A 258 -5.06 -0.70 -0.19
N TYR A 259 -5.80 0.41 -0.13
CA TYR A 259 -7.12 0.41 0.48
C TYR A 259 -8.09 -0.38 -0.41
N TYR A 260 -8.83 -1.31 0.20
CA TYR A 260 -9.93 -2.02 -0.41
C TYR A 260 -11.22 -1.55 0.25
N ALA A 261 -12.16 -1.03 -0.54
CA ALA A 261 -13.50 -0.73 -0.06
C ALA A 261 -14.23 -2.03 0.33
N ASP A 262 -15.26 -1.90 1.16
CA ASP A 262 -15.95 -3.02 1.82
C ASP A 262 -16.44 -4.08 0.83
N ASP A 263 -17.06 -3.63 -0.27
CA ASP A 263 -17.57 -4.49 -1.33
C ASP A 263 -16.46 -5.29 -2.02
N LEU A 264 -15.29 -4.67 -2.22
CA LEU A 264 -14.13 -5.33 -2.78
C LEU A 264 -13.47 -6.28 -1.77
N VAL A 265 -13.45 -5.94 -0.47
CA VAL A 265 -13.01 -6.86 0.59
C VAL A 265 -13.89 -8.11 0.60
N GLU A 266 -15.21 -7.95 0.56
CA GLU A 266 -16.16 -9.07 0.48
C GLU A 266 -15.90 -9.93 -0.76
N GLN A 267 -15.77 -9.31 -1.94
CA GLN A 267 -15.46 -10.03 -3.19
C GLN A 267 -14.14 -10.82 -3.10
N LEU A 268 -13.09 -10.25 -2.52
CA LEU A 268 -11.78 -10.89 -2.42
C LEU A 268 -11.78 -12.07 -1.43
N LEU A 269 -12.53 -11.96 -0.33
CA LEU A 269 -12.53 -12.98 0.72
C LEU A 269 -13.57 -14.08 0.49
N ASP A 270 -14.68 -13.77 -0.18
CA ASP A 270 -15.77 -14.72 -0.47
C ASP A 270 -15.64 -15.36 -1.86
N ALA A 271 -14.65 -14.95 -2.66
CA ALA A 271 -14.31 -15.65 -3.89
C ALA A 271 -14.03 -17.13 -3.56
N PRO A 272 -14.70 -18.10 -4.23
CA PRO A 272 -14.43 -19.51 -3.99
C PRO A 272 -12.94 -19.75 -4.20
N GLU A 273 -12.29 -20.50 -3.29
CA GLU A 273 -10.88 -20.88 -3.41
C GLU A 273 -10.62 -21.37 -4.83
N ALA A 274 -10.05 -20.49 -5.65
CA ALA A 274 -9.88 -20.78 -7.06
C ALA A 274 -8.95 -21.98 -7.15
N ASP A 275 -9.32 -22.96 -7.97
CA ASP A 275 -8.50 -24.13 -8.26
C ASP A 275 -7.08 -23.62 -8.59
N SER A 276 -6.11 -23.96 -7.74
CA SER A 276 -4.77 -23.35 -7.72
C SER A 276 -3.97 -23.50 -9.03
N SER A 277 -4.55 -24.15 -10.04
CA SER A 277 -4.03 -24.25 -11.40
C SER A 277 -4.55 -23.18 -12.38
N SER A 278 -5.54 -22.35 -12.02
CA SER A 278 -6.08 -21.31 -12.93
C SER A 278 -6.54 -20.00 -12.27
N ALA A 279 -6.24 -19.76 -10.99
CA ALA A 279 -6.41 -18.43 -10.42
C ALA A 279 -5.54 -17.44 -11.22
N ALA A 280 -6.16 -16.49 -11.91
CA ALA A 280 -5.43 -15.46 -12.64
C ALA A 280 -4.50 -14.76 -11.64
N ARG A 281 -3.19 -14.85 -11.90
CA ARG A 281 -2.15 -14.30 -11.05
C ARG A 281 -2.41 -12.81 -10.83
N THR A 282 -2.40 -12.35 -9.58
CA THR A 282 -2.42 -10.91 -9.28
C THR A 282 -1.17 -10.26 -9.89
N VAL A 283 -1.38 -9.22 -10.69
CA VAL A 283 -0.33 -8.38 -11.28
C VAL A 283 -0.02 -7.26 -10.31
N HIS A 284 1.22 -7.19 -9.82
CA HIS A 284 1.68 -6.10 -8.97
C HIS A 284 2.28 -4.98 -9.82
N ALA A 285 1.60 -3.83 -9.85
CA ALA A 285 2.02 -2.66 -10.60
C ALA A 285 2.58 -1.57 -9.67
N LEU A 286 3.75 -1.03 -10.00
CA LEU A 286 4.29 0.18 -9.40
C LEU A 286 3.95 1.39 -10.29
N LEU A 287 3.02 2.22 -9.85
CA LEU A 287 2.68 3.49 -10.49
C LEU A 287 3.58 4.59 -9.95
N ILE A 288 4.46 5.12 -10.79
CA ILE A 288 5.34 6.24 -10.46
C ILE A 288 4.75 7.49 -11.11
N SER A 289 4.22 8.38 -10.27
CA SER A 289 3.76 9.70 -10.66
C SER A 289 4.67 10.78 -10.09
N GLY A 290 4.48 12.04 -10.47
CA GLY A 290 5.09 13.15 -9.76
C GLY A 290 6.04 14.03 -10.56
N ASN A 291 6.68 14.93 -9.80
CA ASN A 291 7.49 16.09 -10.18
C ASN A 291 6.72 17.43 -10.14
N GLN A 292 6.94 18.20 -9.07
CA GLN A 292 6.30 19.50 -8.83
C GLN A 292 6.70 20.59 -9.85
N GLN A 293 7.77 20.36 -10.63
CA GLN A 293 8.24 21.28 -11.66
C GLN A 293 7.59 20.99 -13.03
N HIS A 294 6.60 20.10 -13.07
CA HIS A 294 5.81 19.81 -14.26
C HIS A 294 4.34 20.18 -14.07
N ARG A 295 4.01 21.47 -14.24
CA ARG A 295 2.67 21.99 -13.90
C ARG A 295 1.60 21.82 -14.98
N TRP A 296 1.98 21.45 -16.21
CA TRP A 296 1.08 21.34 -17.35
C TRP A 296 0.45 19.96 -17.53
N HIS A 297 1.08 18.92 -16.96
CA HIS A 297 0.48 17.59 -16.84
C HIS A 297 0.27 17.32 -15.35
N ASN A 298 -0.95 17.59 -14.89
CA ASN A 298 -1.29 17.59 -13.48
C ASN A 298 -1.42 16.15 -12.96
N TRP A 299 -0.29 15.58 -12.55
CA TRP A 299 -0.23 14.22 -12.03
C TRP A 299 -1.08 14.06 -10.78
N GLU A 300 -1.28 15.12 -9.97
CA GLU A 300 -2.18 15.07 -8.81
C GLU A 300 -3.64 14.81 -9.21
N GLN A 301 -4.02 15.13 -10.45
CA GLN A 301 -5.34 14.82 -11.01
C GLN A 301 -5.37 13.49 -11.77
N THR A 302 -4.31 13.15 -12.52
CA THR A 302 -4.31 11.92 -13.34
C THR A 302 -3.98 10.67 -12.53
N GLU A 303 -3.06 10.73 -11.56
CA GLU A 303 -2.68 9.60 -10.70
C GLU A 303 -3.89 8.87 -10.08
N PRO A 304 -4.82 9.57 -9.38
CA PRO A 304 -5.93 8.87 -8.74
C PRO A 304 -6.86 8.19 -9.75
N LEU A 305 -6.98 8.74 -10.97
CA LEU A 305 -7.82 8.19 -12.04
C LEU A 305 -7.15 7.01 -12.76
N ILE A 306 -5.83 7.07 -12.97
CA ILE A 306 -5.03 5.93 -13.44
C ILE A 306 -5.18 4.78 -12.44
N ARG A 307 -5.00 5.07 -11.15
CA ARG A 307 -5.13 4.08 -10.08
C ARG A 307 -6.54 3.50 -10.03
N GLU A 308 -7.58 4.33 -10.14
CA GLU A 308 -8.97 3.88 -10.20
C GLU A 308 -9.24 2.99 -11.43
N ALA A 309 -8.79 3.40 -12.61
CA ALA A 309 -8.93 2.62 -13.85
C ALA A 309 -8.26 1.24 -13.75
N LEU A 310 -7.09 1.16 -13.11
CA LEU A 310 -6.42 -0.11 -12.84
C LEU A 310 -7.15 -0.95 -11.80
N HIS A 311 -7.76 -0.32 -10.80
CA HIS A 311 -8.52 -0.98 -9.73
C HIS A 311 -9.84 -1.60 -10.20
N GLU A 312 -10.37 -1.20 -11.36
CA GLU A 312 -11.49 -1.89 -12.02
C GLU A 312 -11.16 -3.36 -12.35
N ASP A 313 -9.87 -3.70 -12.42
CA ASP A 313 -9.40 -5.08 -12.45
C ASP A 313 -8.96 -5.55 -11.06
N ALA A 314 -9.74 -6.43 -10.44
CA ALA A 314 -9.43 -6.99 -9.13
C ALA A 314 -8.10 -7.78 -9.12
N GLY A 315 -7.61 -8.23 -10.29
CA GLY A 315 -6.34 -8.90 -10.45
C GLY A 315 -5.13 -7.98 -10.65
N ILE A 316 -5.29 -6.64 -10.59
CA ILE A 316 -4.16 -5.69 -10.62
C ILE A 316 -4.05 -5.01 -9.26
N ALA A 317 -2.94 -5.22 -8.55
CA ALA A 317 -2.60 -4.54 -7.31
C ALA A 317 -1.65 -3.36 -7.60
N VAL A 318 -2.08 -2.13 -7.33
CA VAL A 318 -1.29 -0.92 -7.61
C VAL A 318 -0.64 -0.39 -6.34
N THR A 319 0.67 -0.19 -6.38
CA THR A 319 1.43 0.61 -5.41
C THR A 319 1.75 1.94 -6.05
N SER A 320 1.32 3.04 -5.44
CA SER A 320 1.57 4.38 -5.97
C SER A 320 2.68 5.08 -5.19
N VAL A 321 3.58 5.74 -5.92
CA VAL A 321 4.68 6.53 -5.38
C VAL A 321 4.81 7.82 -6.20
N THR A 322 5.21 8.90 -5.55
CA THR A 322 5.29 10.24 -6.17
C THR A 322 6.74 10.69 -6.47
N SER A 323 7.69 9.79 -6.29
CA SER A 323 9.12 10.02 -6.52
C SER A 323 9.68 8.98 -7.49
N ILE A 324 10.39 9.45 -8.52
CA ILE A 324 11.11 8.58 -9.46
C ILE A 324 12.22 7.77 -8.78
N GLU A 325 12.73 8.26 -7.64
CA GLU A 325 13.76 7.58 -6.85
C GLU A 325 13.25 6.31 -6.16
N ALA A 326 11.93 6.09 -6.13
CA ALA A 326 11.36 4.81 -5.72
C ALA A 326 11.92 3.62 -6.51
N LEU A 327 12.37 3.85 -7.75
CA LEU A 327 13.10 2.85 -8.55
C LEU A 327 14.34 2.31 -7.85
N ALA A 328 15.05 3.14 -7.08
CA ALA A 328 16.23 2.74 -6.31
C ALA A 328 15.90 2.28 -4.88
N GLU A 329 14.83 2.81 -4.29
CA GLU A 329 14.46 2.57 -2.89
C GLU A 329 13.68 1.25 -2.71
N TRP A 330 12.95 0.82 -3.73
CA TRP A 330 12.10 -0.36 -3.69
C TRP A 330 12.78 -1.57 -4.31
N ASP A 331 12.44 -2.75 -3.79
CA ASP A 331 12.77 -4.01 -4.46
C ASP A 331 11.85 -4.19 -5.67
N LEU A 332 12.33 -3.77 -6.84
CA LEU A 332 11.61 -3.88 -8.10
C LEU A 332 11.27 -5.33 -8.50
N SER A 333 11.80 -6.36 -7.83
CA SER A 333 11.38 -7.75 -8.08
C SER A 333 9.99 -8.08 -7.51
N SER A 334 9.46 -7.20 -6.65
CA SER A 334 8.10 -7.29 -6.11
C SER A 334 7.02 -6.81 -7.10
N PHE A 335 7.40 -6.29 -8.27
CA PHE A 335 6.50 -5.73 -9.26
C PHE A 335 6.66 -6.45 -10.60
N ASP A 336 5.52 -6.66 -11.26
CA ASP A 336 5.41 -7.20 -12.60
C ASP A 336 5.40 -6.12 -13.68
N THR A 337 4.93 -4.93 -13.30
CA THR A 337 4.78 -3.79 -14.18
C THR A 337 5.21 -2.51 -13.47
N ILE A 338 6.00 -1.69 -14.16
CA ILE A 338 6.19 -0.29 -13.79
C ILE A 338 5.36 0.55 -14.75
N ILE A 339 4.63 1.52 -14.20
CA ILE A 339 3.81 2.48 -14.96
C ILE A 339 4.42 3.86 -14.71
N LEU A 340 4.87 4.52 -15.78
CA LEU A 340 5.45 5.86 -15.71
C LEU A 340 4.41 6.90 -16.10
N ASN A 341 4.02 7.71 -15.11
CA ASN A 341 3.24 8.94 -15.23
C ASN A 341 4.08 10.12 -14.70
N TYR A 342 5.31 10.24 -15.18
CA TYR A 342 6.34 11.11 -14.61
C TYR A 342 7.12 11.84 -15.70
N CYS A 343 7.41 13.13 -15.50
CA CYS A 343 8.38 13.87 -16.31
C CYS A 343 9.08 14.96 -15.48
N ASN A 344 10.40 15.07 -15.63
CA ASN A 344 11.22 16.05 -14.92
C ASN A 344 11.33 17.39 -15.68
N TRP A 345 10.21 17.87 -16.22
CA TRP A 345 10.14 18.95 -17.21
C TRP A 345 11.11 20.12 -16.98
N GLN A 346 11.02 20.79 -15.83
CA GLN A 346 11.91 21.89 -15.42
C GLN A 346 12.89 21.49 -14.31
N ASP A 347 12.93 20.20 -13.96
CA ASP A 347 13.75 19.69 -12.88
C ASP A 347 15.07 19.11 -13.38
N PRO A 348 16.21 19.81 -13.15
CA PRO A 348 17.52 19.34 -13.59
C PRO A 348 18.03 18.13 -12.80
N ALA A 349 17.40 17.76 -11.68
CA ALA A 349 17.80 16.58 -10.92
C ALA A 349 17.53 15.28 -11.70
N GLY A 350 16.41 15.22 -12.43
CA GLY A 350 16.03 14.09 -13.26
C GLY A 350 15.87 12.79 -12.48
N ILE A 351 16.61 11.76 -12.90
CA ILE A 351 16.64 10.43 -12.30
C ILE A 351 18.07 10.09 -11.90
N SER A 352 18.28 9.60 -10.68
CA SER A 352 19.60 9.24 -10.17
C SER A 352 20.22 8.01 -10.86
N GLU A 353 21.54 7.87 -10.78
CA GLU A 353 22.25 6.69 -11.30
C GLU A 353 21.78 5.35 -10.67
N PRO A 354 21.56 5.25 -9.35
CA PRO A 354 20.94 4.06 -8.76
C PRO A 354 19.57 3.72 -9.36
N ALA A 355 18.70 4.72 -9.55
CA ALA A 355 17.36 4.52 -10.11
C ALA A 355 17.43 4.08 -11.59
N ARG A 356 18.33 4.69 -12.40
CA ARG A 356 18.63 4.26 -13.77
C ARG A 356 19.07 2.80 -13.80
N ALA A 357 20.04 2.43 -12.96
CA ALA A 357 20.57 1.08 -12.90
C ALA A 357 19.51 0.05 -12.49
N ALA A 358 18.65 0.40 -11.53
CA ALA A 358 17.56 -0.46 -11.06
C ALA A 358 16.50 -0.69 -12.15
N LEU A 359 16.10 0.37 -12.88
CA LEU A 359 15.16 0.25 -14.00
C LEU A 359 15.75 -0.61 -15.13
N LEU A 360 17.02 -0.41 -15.49
CA LEU A 360 17.68 -1.23 -16.50
C LEU A 360 17.73 -2.71 -16.08
N ALA A 361 18.09 -3.00 -14.83
CA ALA A 361 18.11 -4.36 -14.31
C ALA A 361 16.70 -4.97 -14.24
N TYR A 362 15.65 -4.16 -14.04
CA TYR A 362 14.24 -4.58 -14.11
C TYR A 362 13.83 -4.98 -15.51
N LEU A 363 14.14 -4.17 -16.51
CA LEU A 363 13.79 -4.50 -17.89
C LEU A 363 14.64 -5.67 -18.42
N GLN A 364 15.92 -5.76 -18.07
CA GLN A 364 16.78 -6.86 -18.51
C GLN A 364 16.35 -8.24 -17.99
N ARG A 365 15.61 -8.30 -16.87
CA ARG A 365 15.02 -9.56 -16.37
C ARG A 365 13.60 -9.83 -16.89
N GLY A 366 13.09 -9.00 -17.81
CA GLY A 366 11.78 -9.16 -18.43
C GLY A 366 10.62 -8.46 -17.72
N GLY A 367 10.90 -7.52 -16.82
CA GLY A 367 9.85 -6.71 -16.19
C GLY A 367 9.11 -5.83 -17.20
N GLY A 368 7.79 -5.71 -17.07
CA GLY A 368 6.95 -4.95 -17.99
C GLY A 368 6.96 -3.45 -17.73
N LEU A 369 6.85 -2.63 -18.78
CA LEU A 369 6.82 -1.17 -18.68
C LEU A 369 5.62 -0.57 -19.44
N VAL A 370 4.88 0.31 -18.79
CA VAL A 370 3.85 1.15 -19.42
C VAL A 370 4.27 2.62 -19.30
N VAL A 371 4.32 3.33 -20.42
CA VAL A 371 4.71 4.75 -20.51
C VAL A 371 3.48 5.56 -20.90
N LEU A 372 3.07 6.48 -20.03
CA LEU A 372 1.85 7.27 -20.20
C LEU A 372 2.17 8.70 -20.64
N HIS A 373 1.53 9.12 -21.73
CA HIS A 373 1.52 10.48 -22.24
C HIS A 373 2.92 11.12 -22.24
N PHE A 374 3.11 12.19 -21.47
CA PHE A 374 4.35 12.97 -21.45
C PHE A 374 5.52 12.31 -20.71
N ALA A 375 5.34 11.11 -20.16
CA ALA A 375 6.46 10.32 -19.66
C ALA A 375 7.46 9.98 -20.77
N ASN A 376 7.07 10.07 -22.04
CA ASN A 376 7.97 9.92 -23.17
C ASN A 376 8.94 11.08 -23.38
N GLY A 377 8.67 12.26 -22.82
CA GLY A 377 9.55 13.43 -22.85
C GLY A 377 10.57 13.46 -21.70
N ALA A 378 10.44 12.56 -20.71
CA ALA A 378 11.31 12.53 -19.54
C ALA A 378 12.79 12.29 -19.92
N PHE A 379 13.70 12.88 -19.14
CA PHE A 379 15.14 12.68 -19.25
C PHE A 379 15.71 13.00 -20.65
N HIS A 380 15.08 13.93 -21.37
CA HIS A 380 15.51 14.38 -22.69
C HIS A 380 16.31 15.70 -22.60
N PHE A 381 17.40 15.80 -23.37
CA PHE A 381 18.25 17.00 -23.41
C PHE A 381 17.50 18.27 -23.87
N SER A 382 16.36 18.10 -24.56
CA SER A 382 15.53 19.22 -25.02
C SER A 382 14.59 19.77 -23.95
N LEU A 383 14.52 19.14 -22.77
CA LEU A 383 13.61 19.61 -21.72
C LEU A 383 13.98 21.03 -21.26
N PRO A 384 13.00 21.93 -21.07
CA PRO A 384 13.25 23.29 -20.61
C PRO A 384 13.94 23.30 -19.24
N GLU A 385 15.11 23.94 -19.10
CA GLU A 385 15.87 24.03 -17.84
C GLU A 385 16.39 22.70 -17.27
N ALA A 386 15.96 21.55 -17.82
CA ALA A 386 16.35 20.22 -17.37
C ALA A 386 17.26 19.46 -18.36
N GLY A 387 17.76 20.09 -19.43
CA GLY A 387 18.59 19.43 -20.44
C GLY A 387 19.87 18.74 -19.90
N ALA A 388 20.36 19.15 -18.72
CA ALA A 388 21.50 18.48 -18.05
C ALA A 388 21.16 17.11 -17.46
N SER A 389 19.87 16.80 -17.27
CA SER A 389 19.37 15.52 -16.75
C SER A 389 19.38 14.39 -17.80
N ASP A 390 19.84 14.69 -19.02
CA ASP A 390 19.73 13.84 -20.18
C ASP A 390 20.18 12.39 -19.93
N TRP A 391 19.36 11.45 -20.39
CA TRP A 391 19.64 10.03 -20.33
C TRP A 391 19.46 9.34 -21.69
N PRO A 392 20.54 9.20 -22.48
CA PRO A 392 20.53 8.56 -23.80
C PRO A 392 19.89 7.18 -23.87
N GLU A 393 20.05 6.35 -22.85
CA GLU A 393 19.47 5.01 -22.85
C GLU A 393 17.94 5.05 -22.72
N TYR A 394 17.34 6.10 -22.16
CA TYR A 394 15.89 6.21 -22.05
C TYR A 394 15.19 6.21 -23.41
N ARG A 395 15.81 6.80 -24.44
CA ARG A 395 15.31 6.76 -25.84
C ARG A 395 15.38 5.38 -26.48
N ARG A 396 16.13 4.46 -25.89
CA ARG A 396 16.14 3.05 -26.29
C ARG A 396 15.01 2.27 -25.63
N ILE A 397 14.70 2.61 -24.37
CA ILE A 397 13.58 2.06 -23.60
C ILE A 397 12.24 2.55 -24.17
N VAL A 398 12.15 3.86 -24.45
CA VAL A 398 10.97 4.57 -24.94
C VAL A 398 11.24 5.02 -26.38
N PRO A 399 10.77 4.25 -27.38
CA PRO A 399 11.23 4.37 -28.77
C PRO A 399 10.66 5.56 -29.55
N ARG A 400 9.67 6.30 -28.99
CA ARG A 400 9.27 7.60 -29.52
C ARG A 400 9.23 8.63 -28.39
N VAL A 401 9.98 9.71 -28.54
CA VAL A 401 10.11 10.75 -27.52
C VAL A 401 9.68 12.10 -28.06
N TRP A 402 9.28 12.98 -27.14
CA TRP A 402 9.04 14.38 -27.44
C TRP A 402 10.37 15.15 -27.49
N ASP A 403 10.69 15.79 -28.62
CA ASP A 403 11.88 16.64 -28.77
C ASP A 403 11.49 18.12 -28.97
N HIS A 404 11.70 18.94 -27.95
CA HIS A 404 11.42 20.40 -27.99
C HIS A 404 12.37 21.19 -28.90
N HIS A 405 13.47 20.59 -29.34
CA HIS A 405 14.42 21.21 -30.27
C HIS A 405 14.16 20.83 -31.72
N ASP A 406 13.09 20.09 -31.99
CA ASP A 406 12.70 19.58 -33.30
C ASP A 406 11.17 19.73 -33.52
N ASP A 407 10.59 19.07 -34.53
CA ASP A 407 9.19 19.25 -34.93
C ASP A 407 8.14 18.52 -34.04
N SER A 408 8.53 17.88 -32.94
CA SER A 408 7.55 17.23 -32.05
C SER A 408 6.54 18.26 -31.52
N ALA A 409 5.26 18.00 -31.77
CA ALA A 409 4.18 18.91 -31.42
C ALA A 409 2.86 18.14 -31.26
N HIS A 410 1.78 18.87 -30.98
CA HIS A 410 0.45 18.31 -30.78
C HIS A 410 -0.61 19.20 -31.44
N ASP A 411 -1.74 18.61 -31.81
CA ASP A 411 -2.93 19.36 -32.23
C ASP A 411 -3.46 20.21 -31.05
N PRO A 412 -4.21 21.29 -31.30
CA PRO A 412 -4.91 21.98 -30.22
C PRO A 412 -5.77 21.02 -29.40
N TYR A 413 -5.68 21.09 -28.07
CA TYR A 413 -6.48 20.27 -27.16
C TYR A 413 -7.96 20.27 -27.58
N GLY A 414 -8.53 19.09 -27.77
CA GLY A 414 -9.88 18.96 -28.32
C GLY A 414 -10.27 17.53 -28.62
N THR A 415 -11.44 17.37 -29.22
CA THR A 415 -12.02 16.05 -29.51
C THR A 415 -11.53 15.49 -30.83
N PHE A 416 -11.13 14.23 -30.84
CA PHE A 416 -10.78 13.47 -32.04
C PHE A 416 -11.19 11.99 -31.91
N THR A 417 -11.24 11.27 -33.03
CA THR A 417 -11.56 9.85 -33.08
C THR A 417 -10.30 9.01 -33.10
N VAL A 418 -10.21 8.07 -32.17
CA VAL A 418 -9.15 7.05 -32.09
C VAL A 418 -9.60 5.80 -32.83
N GLU A 419 -8.73 5.29 -33.69
CA GLU A 419 -8.93 4.05 -34.45
C GLU A 419 -7.86 3.01 -34.09
N MET A 420 -8.24 1.73 -34.11
CA MET A 420 -7.32 0.62 -33.87
C MET A 420 -6.70 0.15 -35.19
N VAL A 421 -5.37 0.07 -35.21
CA VAL A 421 -4.58 -0.44 -36.34
C VAL A 421 -4.60 -1.97 -36.34
N ASP A 422 -4.16 -2.60 -35.25
CA ASP A 422 -4.32 -4.03 -35.00
C ASP A 422 -5.57 -4.25 -34.13
N ARG A 423 -6.60 -4.90 -34.66
CA ARG A 423 -7.86 -5.19 -33.94
C ARG A 423 -7.86 -6.54 -33.23
N GLU A 424 -6.85 -7.37 -33.46
CA GLU A 424 -6.72 -8.71 -32.87
C GLU A 424 -5.76 -8.72 -31.67
N HIS A 425 -4.91 -7.69 -31.52
CA HIS A 425 -4.02 -7.55 -30.38
C HIS A 425 -4.79 -7.60 -29.05
N PRO A 426 -4.30 -8.30 -27.99
CA PRO A 426 -5.00 -8.40 -26.71
C PRO A 426 -5.41 -7.04 -26.11
N ILE A 427 -4.60 -6.00 -26.32
CA ILE A 427 -4.87 -4.63 -25.84
C ILE A 427 -6.07 -4.00 -26.55
N THR A 428 -6.27 -4.26 -27.84
CA THR A 428 -7.29 -3.60 -28.68
C THR A 428 -8.51 -4.49 -28.95
N ALA A 429 -8.41 -5.80 -28.74
CA ALA A 429 -9.41 -6.77 -29.15
C ALA A 429 -10.82 -6.45 -28.60
N GLY A 430 -11.75 -6.16 -29.50
CA GLY A 430 -13.15 -5.85 -29.14
C GLY A 430 -13.39 -4.43 -28.65
N ILE A 431 -12.37 -3.58 -28.55
CA ILE A 431 -12.54 -2.13 -28.34
C ILE A 431 -12.94 -1.52 -29.70
N PRO A 432 -14.08 -0.80 -29.80
CA PRO A 432 -14.47 -0.10 -31.02
C PRO A 432 -13.69 1.22 -31.18
N ALA A 433 -13.80 1.86 -32.35
CA ALA A 433 -13.30 3.22 -32.49
C ALA A 433 -14.08 4.14 -31.56
N PHE A 434 -13.41 5.10 -30.94
CA PHE A 434 -13.99 5.93 -29.89
C PHE A 434 -13.56 7.38 -30.02
N GLU A 435 -14.41 8.30 -29.54
CA GLU A 435 -14.07 9.71 -29.45
C GLU A 435 -13.47 10.00 -28.07
N ILE A 436 -12.44 10.84 -28.05
CA ILE A 436 -11.78 11.30 -26.83
C ILE A 436 -11.50 12.79 -26.93
N THR A 437 -11.47 13.50 -25.80
CA THR A 437 -10.93 14.86 -25.70
C THR A 437 -9.56 14.79 -25.04
N ASP A 438 -8.51 15.14 -25.79
CA ASP A 438 -7.11 15.01 -25.35
C ASP A 438 -6.17 15.87 -26.24
N GLU A 439 -4.86 15.75 -26.06
CA GLU A 439 -3.85 16.24 -27.00
C GLU A 439 -3.40 15.12 -27.98
N LEU A 440 -3.62 15.33 -29.28
CA LEU A 440 -3.13 14.43 -30.32
C LEU A 440 -1.69 14.80 -30.68
N TYR A 441 -0.74 13.99 -30.23
CA TYR A 441 0.69 14.19 -30.49
C TYR A 441 1.08 13.73 -31.89
N TYR A 442 1.93 14.50 -32.56
CA TYR A 442 2.49 14.16 -33.87
C TYR A 442 4.01 14.40 -33.92
N ASP A 443 4.67 13.86 -34.95
CA ASP A 443 6.11 14.00 -35.19
C ASP A 443 7.00 13.63 -33.97
N GLN A 444 6.58 12.64 -33.19
CA GLN A 444 7.38 12.06 -32.10
C GLN A 444 8.65 11.40 -32.64
N ARG A 445 9.81 11.68 -32.04
CA ARG A 445 11.12 11.30 -32.57
C ARG A 445 11.58 9.90 -32.12
N GLY A 446 12.19 9.16 -33.05
CA GLY A 446 12.79 7.86 -32.82
C GLY A 446 12.74 6.99 -34.08
N ASP A 447 13.67 6.05 -34.20
CA ASP A 447 13.86 5.22 -35.41
C ASP A 447 13.58 3.73 -35.17
N GLN A 448 13.45 3.31 -33.91
CA GLN A 448 13.12 1.94 -33.57
C GLN A 448 11.74 1.55 -34.12
N GLU A 449 11.62 0.29 -34.56
CA GLU A 449 10.36 -0.27 -35.00
C GLU A 449 9.41 -0.44 -33.80
N VAL A 450 8.14 -0.07 -34.00
CA VAL A 450 7.08 -0.19 -33.00
C VAL A 450 5.86 -0.82 -33.64
N HIS A 451 5.12 -1.62 -32.89
CA HIS A 451 3.87 -2.20 -33.35
C HIS A 451 2.71 -1.29 -32.93
N VAL A 452 2.26 -0.46 -33.88
CA VAL A 452 1.18 0.52 -33.67
C VAL A 452 -0.14 -0.19 -33.42
N LEU A 453 -0.80 0.21 -32.33
CA LEU A 453 -2.09 -0.32 -31.90
C LEU A 453 -3.23 0.66 -32.15
N TYR A 454 -2.98 1.95 -31.93
CA TYR A 454 -3.96 3.02 -32.07
C TYR A 454 -3.39 4.18 -32.89
N GLU A 455 -4.24 4.84 -33.67
CA GLU A 455 -3.94 6.03 -34.45
C GLU A 455 -5.13 7.00 -34.47
N ALA A 456 -4.88 8.26 -34.79
CA ALA A 456 -5.92 9.25 -35.07
C ALA A 456 -5.47 10.23 -36.14
N GLN A 457 -6.42 10.84 -36.85
CA GLN A 457 -6.08 11.83 -37.86
C GLN A 457 -5.77 13.19 -37.21
N SER A 458 -4.54 13.67 -37.36
CA SER A 458 -4.18 15.03 -36.93
C SER A 458 -4.83 16.06 -37.84
N VAL A 459 -5.42 17.10 -37.24
CA VAL A 459 -5.96 18.24 -37.98
C VAL A 459 -4.86 19.20 -38.45
N VAL A 460 -3.68 19.15 -37.84
CA VAL A 460 -2.51 19.95 -38.23
C VAL A 460 -1.75 19.30 -39.37
N THR A 461 -1.38 18.02 -39.25
CA THR A 461 -0.57 17.32 -40.27
C THR A 461 -1.42 16.69 -41.37
N GLY A 462 -2.70 16.42 -41.11
CA GLY A 462 -3.62 15.71 -42.00
C GLY A 462 -3.36 14.20 -42.12
N ARG A 463 -2.38 13.67 -41.37
CA ARG A 463 -1.97 12.25 -41.40
C ARG A 463 -2.66 11.47 -40.28
N MET A 464 -2.71 10.14 -40.43
CA MET A 464 -2.97 9.25 -39.30
C MET A 464 -1.68 9.16 -38.47
N GLU A 465 -1.72 9.69 -37.27
CA GLU A 465 -0.60 9.72 -36.34
C GLU A 465 -0.75 8.58 -35.31
N PRO A 466 0.30 7.79 -35.05
CA PRO A 466 0.29 6.76 -34.02
C PRO A 466 0.07 7.36 -32.64
N LEU A 467 -0.84 6.78 -31.85
CA LEU A 467 -1.15 7.21 -30.49
C LEU A 467 -0.76 6.20 -29.43
N ALA A 468 -0.70 4.91 -29.75
CA ALA A 468 -0.22 3.90 -28.82
C ALA A 468 0.35 2.70 -29.57
N TRP A 469 1.36 2.08 -28.98
CA TRP A 469 2.10 0.98 -29.59
C TRP A 469 2.76 0.08 -28.54
N THR A 470 3.16 -1.09 -29.00
CA THR A 470 4.06 -1.98 -28.25
C THR A 470 5.47 -1.95 -28.85
N SER A 471 6.45 -2.16 -27.99
CA SER A 471 7.86 -2.35 -28.36
C SER A 471 8.54 -3.29 -27.36
N SER A 472 9.86 -3.45 -27.46
CA SER A 472 10.63 -4.19 -26.47
C SER A 472 11.98 -3.56 -26.19
N TYR A 473 12.45 -3.68 -24.96
CA TYR A 473 13.80 -3.29 -24.56
C TYR A 473 14.51 -4.49 -23.95
N SER A 474 15.56 -4.99 -24.61
CA SER A 474 16.27 -6.21 -24.18
C SER A 474 15.35 -7.42 -23.94
N GLY A 475 14.23 -7.50 -24.67
CA GLY A 475 13.21 -8.55 -24.53
C GLY A 475 12.11 -8.25 -23.50
N ALA A 476 12.23 -7.22 -22.66
CA ALA A 476 11.12 -6.76 -21.83
C ALA A 476 10.03 -6.10 -22.69
N PRO A 477 8.75 -6.40 -22.44
CA PRO A 477 7.63 -5.77 -23.15
C PRO A 477 7.43 -4.33 -22.66
N VAL A 478 7.25 -3.42 -23.62
CA VAL A 478 6.95 -2.00 -23.36
C VAL A 478 5.67 -1.64 -24.10
N VAL A 479 4.74 -0.99 -23.39
CA VAL A 479 3.61 -0.30 -24.00
C VAL A 479 3.81 1.19 -23.80
N GLN A 480 3.58 1.96 -24.84
CA GLN A 480 3.58 3.41 -24.76
C GLN A 480 2.29 3.95 -25.37
N THR A 481 1.66 4.90 -24.69
CA THR A 481 0.52 5.64 -25.18
C THR A 481 0.76 7.14 -25.03
N LEU A 482 0.35 7.90 -26.04
CA LEU A 482 0.34 9.36 -26.05
C LEU A 482 -0.99 9.92 -25.54
N LEU A 483 -1.98 9.08 -25.24
CA LEU A 483 -3.22 9.51 -24.59
C LEU A 483 -2.99 9.69 -23.09
N GLY A 484 -3.74 10.60 -22.46
CA GLY A 484 -3.74 10.80 -21.02
C GLY A 484 -3.20 12.15 -20.54
N HIS A 485 -3.43 13.25 -21.29
CA HIS A 485 -2.99 14.60 -20.89
C HIS A 485 -3.51 15.02 -19.51
N ASP A 486 -4.80 14.83 -19.28
CA ASP A 486 -5.50 15.26 -18.08
C ASP A 486 -6.58 14.26 -17.63
N ALA A 487 -7.37 14.68 -16.64
CA ALA A 487 -8.45 13.88 -16.08
C ALA A 487 -9.51 13.45 -17.11
N ALA A 488 -9.79 14.26 -18.14
CA ALA A 488 -10.86 13.99 -19.11
C ALA A 488 -10.53 12.75 -19.96
N ALA A 489 -9.26 12.52 -20.26
CA ALA A 489 -8.84 11.31 -20.98
C ALA A 489 -9.20 10.02 -20.22
N TYR A 490 -9.13 10.04 -18.88
CA TYR A 490 -9.47 8.90 -18.02
C TYR A 490 -10.97 8.76 -17.71
N GLU A 491 -11.82 9.63 -18.26
CA GLU A 491 -13.27 9.44 -18.28
C GLU A 491 -13.69 8.46 -19.40
N SER A 492 -12.86 8.27 -20.44
CA SER A 492 -13.13 7.31 -21.53
C SER A 492 -13.00 5.87 -21.02
N PRO A 493 -14.07 5.05 -21.10
CA PRO A 493 -14.00 3.63 -20.75
C PRO A 493 -12.96 2.87 -21.58
N GLU A 494 -12.77 3.25 -22.85
CA GLU A 494 -11.82 2.62 -23.76
C GLU A 494 -10.37 2.90 -23.36
N VAL A 495 -10.04 4.11 -22.90
CA VAL A 495 -8.70 4.43 -22.37
C VAL A 495 -8.42 3.66 -21.09
N ARG A 496 -9.40 3.60 -20.18
CA ARG A 496 -9.28 2.83 -18.94
C ARG A 496 -9.07 1.34 -19.22
N GLU A 497 -9.81 0.79 -20.18
CA GLU A 497 -9.68 -0.60 -20.62
C GLU A 497 -8.33 -0.87 -21.31
N MET A 498 -7.89 0.02 -22.20
CA MET A 498 -6.56 -0.02 -22.81
C MET A 498 -5.47 -0.06 -21.73
N LEU A 499 -5.58 0.79 -20.70
CA LEU A 499 -4.61 0.86 -19.60
C LEU A 499 -4.53 -0.47 -18.82
N ARG A 500 -5.67 -1.04 -18.39
CA ARG A 500 -5.68 -2.35 -17.71
C ARG A 500 -5.06 -3.45 -18.55
N ARG A 501 -5.44 -3.52 -19.83
CA ARG A 501 -4.92 -4.54 -20.75
C ARG A 501 -3.43 -4.35 -21.05
N SER A 502 -2.97 -3.11 -21.11
CA SER A 502 -1.55 -2.80 -21.27
C SER A 502 -0.74 -3.34 -20.11
N VAL A 503 -1.21 -3.13 -18.86
CA VAL A 503 -0.58 -3.65 -17.65
C VAL A 503 -0.56 -5.18 -17.62
N ARG A 504 -1.68 -5.84 -17.93
CA ARG A 504 -1.71 -7.31 -18.03
C ARG A 504 -0.79 -7.86 -19.11
N TRP A 505 -0.81 -7.24 -20.28
CA TRP A 505 -0.02 -7.68 -21.42
C TRP A 505 1.48 -7.60 -21.12
N VAL A 506 1.98 -6.49 -20.55
CA VAL A 506 3.40 -6.39 -20.19
C VAL A 506 3.76 -7.29 -19.01
N ALA A 507 2.81 -7.62 -18.14
CA ALA A 507 2.99 -8.58 -17.04
C ALA A 507 2.94 -10.05 -17.46
N ASN A 508 2.65 -10.34 -18.75
CA ASN A 508 2.39 -11.68 -19.28
C ASN A 508 1.32 -12.46 -18.47
N ALA A 509 0.22 -11.79 -18.09
CA ALA A 509 -0.77 -12.29 -17.14
C ALA A 509 -2.22 -12.28 -17.65
#